data_AF-A0A2D4EMF0-F1
#
_entry.id   AF-A0A2D4EMF0-F1
#
_cell.length_a   1.000
_cell.length_b   1.000
_cell.length_c   1.000
_cell.angle_alpha   90.00
_cell.angle_beta   90.00
_cell.angle_gamma   90.00
#
_symmetry.space_group_name_H-M   'P 1'
#
loop_
_entity.id
_entity.type
_entity.pdbx_description
1 polymer ?
#
loop_
_entity_poly.entity_id
_entity_poly.type
_entity_poly.pdbx_seq_one_letter_code
_entity_poly.pdbx_strand_id
1 'polypeptide(L)'
;MSRKSSRDPKKVNVSSSLESEDISLETTLPTDDVSSSEDREGTVKITRQLIERKELLHNVQLLKIELSQKNLMLDNLKVEYLTKIEELEEKLNDAVHEKQLLSLRLDNQLALQQEDARKHQELMKQEMETILLRQRQLEKNNHQLRERSGDIRRSLRDLELSEEYYAKLKSLPEDELSIPEYVSIRFYEAVHPLKNEIGELQAKKEAAWEELNEYKSQLKHLLESYEMERKNRSETEVRCQRLTIELADTKQMIQQGDYRQENYDKIKSERDTFEHEFSELRRKYEILEVSHKAITSERNDISKEATAFQQSVTLLQKDKDYLNRQNMELSVRCAHEEDRLERLHMQLEDTRKAREEMYEKYVTSRDHYKTEYENKLHEELEQLRQKTSQEIEQLRTATKEMYE
;
A
#
# COMPACT_ATOMS: atom_id res chain seq x y z
N MET A 1 -35.06 71.24 -55.91
CA MET A 1 -36.36 71.04 -55.23
C MET A 1 -36.79 72.40 -54.66
N SER A 2 -37.30 73.34 -55.46
CA SER A 2 -38.73 73.55 -55.79
C SER A 2 -39.59 73.68 -54.52
N ARG A 3 -39.91 74.89 -54.04
CA ARG A 3 -41.14 75.68 -54.30
C ARG A 3 -41.12 76.83 -53.25
N LYS A 4 -41.55 78.07 -53.43
CA LYS A 4 -42.22 78.81 -54.50
C LYS A 4 -42.17 80.29 -54.10
N SER A 5 -41.68 81.14 -55.00
CA SER A 5 -41.85 82.58 -55.03
C SER A 5 -43.31 82.98 -55.27
N SER A 6 -43.75 84.12 -54.72
CA SER A 6 -44.68 85.10 -55.34
C SER A 6 -45.21 86.03 -54.22
N ARG A 7 -45.23 87.36 -54.32
CA ARG A 7 -45.48 88.20 -55.48
C ARG A 7 -45.03 89.64 -55.19
N ASP A 8 -44.30 90.24 -56.14
CA ASP A 8 -44.22 91.68 -56.39
C ASP A 8 -45.63 92.29 -56.68
N PRO A 9 -45.74 93.55 -57.15
CA PRO A 9 -45.58 94.81 -56.42
C PRO A 9 -46.87 95.65 -56.60
N LYS A 10 -46.98 96.81 -55.96
CA LYS A 10 -47.87 97.88 -56.46
C LYS A 10 -47.06 99.16 -56.67
N LYS A 11 -46.59 99.30 -57.91
CA LYS A 11 -46.44 100.59 -58.59
C LYS A 11 -47.82 101.25 -58.72
N VAL A 12 -47.81 102.58 -58.76
CA VAL A 12 -48.64 103.55 -59.52
C VAL A 12 -48.58 104.84 -58.67
N ASN A 13 -47.70 105.76 -59.02
CA ASN A 13 -47.92 106.87 -59.95
C ASN A 13 -48.90 107.90 -59.36
N VAL A 14 -48.41 109.08 -59.02
CA VAL A 14 -48.34 110.25 -59.92
C VAL A 14 -49.73 110.66 -60.37
N SER A 15 -50.10 111.88 -60.00
CA SER A 15 -51.06 112.83 -60.60
C SER A 15 -51.55 113.69 -59.44
N SER A 16 -51.72 115.00 -59.52
CA SER A 16 -51.87 115.91 -60.67
C SER A 16 -51.89 117.31 -60.04
N SER A 17 -51.15 118.26 -60.58
CA SER A 17 -51.68 119.20 -61.58
C SER A 17 -52.67 120.19 -60.98
N LEU A 18 -52.27 121.46 -61.00
CA LEU A 18 -53.02 122.64 -61.46
C LEU A 18 -51.99 123.79 -61.34
N GLU A 19 -51.34 124.17 -62.44
CA GLU A 19 -51.83 125.18 -63.40
C GLU A 19 -51.89 126.56 -62.72
N SER A 20 -50.96 127.47 -63.07
CA SER A 20 -51.20 128.65 -63.93
C SER A 20 -52.41 129.48 -63.46
N GLU A 21 -52.28 130.78 -63.21
CA GLU A 21 -52.11 131.79 -64.27
C GLU A 21 -51.42 133.06 -63.76
N ASP A 22 -50.60 133.62 -64.65
CA ASP A 22 -50.22 135.02 -64.71
C ASP A 22 -51.46 135.94 -64.68
N ILE A 23 -51.42 137.01 -63.89
CA ILE A 23 -52.15 138.26 -64.22
C ILE A 23 -51.21 139.44 -63.96
N SER A 24 -50.56 139.83 -65.04
CA SER A 24 -50.07 141.16 -65.39
C SER A 24 -51.17 142.24 -65.32
N LEU A 25 -50.81 143.46 -64.88
CA LEU A 25 -51.36 144.81 -65.22
C LEU A 25 -50.79 145.80 -64.19
N GLU A 26 -49.74 146.60 -64.43
CA GLU A 26 -49.57 147.75 -65.34
C GLU A 26 -50.58 148.89 -65.14
N THR A 27 -50.03 150.13 -65.02
CA THR A 27 -50.64 151.46 -65.25
C THR A 27 -51.75 151.94 -64.29
N THR A 28 -51.90 153.21 -63.86
CA THR A 28 -51.30 154.52 -64.13
C THR A 28 -51.86 155.55 -63.11
N LEU A 29 -51.13 156.65 -62.91
CA LEU A 29 -51.60 157.91 -62.30
C LEU A 29 -52.92 158.43 -62.91
N PRO A 30 -53.68 159.30 -62.20
CA PRO A 30 -53.75 160.71 -62.63
C PRO A 30 -53.82 161.75 -61.50
N THR A 31 -53.22 162.92 -61.79
CA THR A 31 -53.23 164.18 -61.04
C THR A 31 -54.17 165.23 -61.68
N ASP A 32 -54.75 166.06 -60.80
CA ASP A 32 -55.26 167.45 -60.93
C ASP A 32 -56.45 167.81 -61.87
N ASP A 33 -57.42 168.64 -61.41
CA ASP A 33 -57.41 170.12 -61.61
C ASP A 33 -58.64 170.94 -61.07
N VAL A 34 -58.35 172.16 -60.57
CA VAL A 34 -59.07 173.48 -60.44
C VAL A 34 -60.55 173.70 -59.97
N SER A 35 -60.77 174.63 -59.00
CA SER A 35 -61.12 176.09 -59.22
C SER A 35 -62.04 176.81 -58.17
N SER A 36 -61.48 177.84 -57.50
CA SER A 36 -61.91 179.26 -57.21
C SER A 36 -63.33 179.78 -56.83
N SER A 37 -63.33 180.66 -55.78
CA SER A 37 -64.03 181.95 -55.46
C SER A 37 -65.59 182.07 -55.43
N GLU A 38 -66.30 183.01 -54.74
CA GLU A 38 -66.01 184.34 -54.12
C GLU A 38 -67.20 184.82 -53.20
N ASP A 39 -66.90 185.68 -52.20
CA ASP A 39 -67.60 186.86 -51.61
C ASP A 39 -69.11 187.02 -51.21
N ARG A 40 -69.26 187.63 -50.00
CA ARG A 40 -70.14 188.77 -49.55
C ARG A 40 -71.49 188.65 -48.80
N GLU A 41 -71.43 189.16 -47.56
CA GLU A 41 -72.25 190.11 -46.75
C GLU A 41 -73.79 190.32 -46.84
N GLY A 42 -74.38 190.44 -45.63
CA GLY A 42 -75.50 191.32 -45.22
C GLY A 42 -76.91 190.71 -45.27
N THR A 43 -77.89 190.97 -44.40
CA THR A 43 -78.05 191.75 -43.15
C THR A 43 -79.44 191.40 -42.57
N VAL A 44 -79.55 191.30 -41.23
CA VAL A 44 -80.71 191.70 -40.38
C VAL A 44 -82.01 190.85 -40.39
N LYS A 45 -82.16 189.96 -39.37
CA LYS A 45 -83.10 190.00 -38.20
C LYS A 45 -83.36 188.59 -37.65
N ILE A 46 -83.13 188.42 -36.35
CA ILE A 46 -82.90 187.12 -35.68
C ILE A 46 -84.11 186.73 -34.82
N THR A 47 -84.62 185.51 -35.03
CA THR A 47 -85.47 184.78 -34.08
C THR A 47 -85.08 183.29 -33.99
N ARG A 48 -85.08 182.78 -32.75
CA ARG A 48 -84.62 181.52 -32.13
C ARG A 48 -84.49 180.19 -32.92
N GLN A 49 -85.15 179.95 -34.05
CA GLN A 49 -85.15 178.63 -34.75
C GLN A 49 -83.89 178.30 -35.56
N LEU A 50 -83.06 179.30 -35.86
CA LEU A 50 -81.84 179.11 -36.67
C LEU A 50 -80.65 178.55 -35.88
N ILE A 51 -80.71 178.62 -34.55
CA ILE A 51 -79.62 178.22 -33.66
C ILE A 51 -79.58 176.69 -33.52
N GLU A 52 -80.72 176.04 -33.31
CA GLU A 52 -80.80 174.56 -33.19
C GLU A 52 -80.38 173.83 -34.48
N ARG A 53 -80.67 174.40 -35.66
CA ARG A 53 -80.25 173.80 -36.94
C ARG A 53 -78.74 173.84 -37.14
N LYS A 54 -78.05 174.86 -36.61
CA LYS A 54 -76.58 174.94 -36.65
C LYS A 54 -75.92 173.95 -35.68
N GLU A 55 -76.50 173.71 -34.50
CA GLU A 55 -75.98 172.73 -33.55
C GLU A 55 -76.04 171.30 -34.09
N LEU A 56 -77.16 170.90 -34.71
CA LEU A 56 -77.28 169.55 -35.31
C LEU A 56 -76.28 169.30 -36.44
N LEU A 57 -76.01 170.32 -37.27
CA LEU A 57 -75.02 170.24 -38.36
C LEU A 57 -73.59 170.05 -37.82
N HIS A 58 -73.26 170.73 -36.71
CA HIS A 58 -71.97 170.58 -36.05
C HIS A 58 -71.78 169.17 -35.47
N ASN A 59 -72.82 168.60 -34.83
CA ASN A 59 -72.76 167.24 -34.28
C ASN A 59 -72.56 166.16 -35.37
N VAL A 60 -73.17 166.34 -36.55
CA VAL A 60 -72.95 165.41 -37.68
C VAL A 60 -71.52 165.50 -38.23
N GLN A 61 -70.93 166.69 -38.27
CA GLN A 61 -69.52 166.85 -38.66
C GLN A 61 -68.57 166.18 -37.66
N LEU A 62 -68.83 166.31 -36.36
CA LEU A 62 -68.07 165.62 -35.31
C LEU A 62 -68.11 164.09 -35.49
N LEU A 63 -69.30 163.52 -35.71
CA LEU A 63 -69.44 162.07 -35.92
C LEU A 63 -68.74 161.59 -37.20
N LYS A 64 -68.71 162.40 -38.27
CA LYS A 64 -67.93 162.07 -39.48
C LYS A 64 -66.42 162.04 -39.22
N ILE A 65 -65.91 162.95 -38.39
CA ILE A 65 -64.50 162.98 -37.99
C ILE A 65 -64.18 161.79 -37.10
N GLU A 66 -65.04 161.45 -36.14
CA GLU A 66 -64.85 160.25 -35.32
C GLU A 66 -64.86 158.96 -36.16
N LEU A 67 -65.77 158.87 -37.14
CA LEU A 67 -65.83 157.72 -38.05
C LEU A 67 -64.56 157.61 -38.90
N SER A 68 -64.04 158.73 -39.43
CA SER A 68 -62.80 158.71 -40.20
C SER A 68 -61.59 158.34 -39.36
N GLN A 69 -61.51 158.83 -38.11
CA GLN A 69 -60.48 158.44 -37.16
C GLN A 69 -60.55 156.95 -36.81
N LYS A 70 -61.76 156.40 -36.60
CA LYS A 70 -61.94 154.96 -36.34
C LYS A 70 -61.59 154.10 -37.55
N ASN A 71 -61.90 154.54 -38.76
CA ASN A 71 -61.47 153.85 -39.98
C ASN A 71 -59.94 153.87 -40.14
N LEU A 72 -59.30 155.02 -39.90
CA LEU A 72 -57.84 155.13 -39.92
C LEU A 72 -57.20 154.19 -38.89
N MET A 73 -57.80 154.07 -37.71
CA MET A 73 -57.35 153.15 -36.67
C MET A 73 -57.49 151.68 -37.09
N LEU A 74 -58.59 151.32 -37.76
CA LEU A 74 -58.79 149.97 -38.30
C LEU A 74 -57.80 149.63 -39.41
N ASP A 75 -57.51 150.58 -40.29
CA ASP A 75 -56.54 150.38 -41.36
C ASP A 75 -55.12 150.26 -40.82
N ASN A 76 -54.74 151.06 -39.81
CA ASN A 76 -53.47 150.88 -39.10
C ASN A 76 -53.37 149.50 -38.44
N LEU A 77 -54.41 149.04 -37.75
CA LEU A 77 -54.43 147.71 -37.15
C LEU A 77 -54.33 146.59 -38.21
N LYS A 78 -54.98 146.75 -39.36
CA LYS A 78 -54.84 145.78 -40.46
C LYS A 78 -53.41 145.72 -40.99
N VAL A 79 -52.76 146.87 -41.17
CA VAL A 79 -51.36 146.92 -41.59
C VAL A 79 -50.47 146.25 -40.55
N GLU A 80 -50.66 146.52 -39.26
CA GLU A 80 -49.91 145.86 -38.18
C GLU A 80 -50.12 144.33 -38.14
N TYR A 81 -51.35 143.85 -38.39
CA TYR A 81 -51.60 142.41 -38.46
C TYR A 81 -51.03 141.78 -39.73
N LEU A 82 -51.05 142.47 -40.87
CA LEU A 82 -50.46 141.99 -42.11
C LEU A 82 -48.93 141.90 -41.99
N THR A 83 -48.27 142.93 -41.47
CA THR A 83 -46.83 142.86 -41.19
C THR A 83 -46.51 141.76 -40.19
N LYS A 84 -47.40 141.54 -39.19
CA LYS A 84 -47.20 140.43 -38.26
C LYS A 84 -47.33 139.05 -38.89
N ILE A 85 -48.23 138.90 -39.87
CA ILE A 85 -48.38 137.66 -40.64
C ILE A 85 -47.13 137.42 -41.48
N GLU A 86 -46.65 138.45 -42.20
CA GLU A 86 -45.41 138.36 -43.00
C GLU A 86 -44.20 137.96 -42.14
N GLU A 87 -44.03 138.58 -40.96
CA GLU A 87 -42.97 138.19 -40.01
C GLU A 87 -43.08 136.74 -39.54
N LEU A 88 -44.31 136.24 -39.34
CA LEU A 88 -44.55 134.86 -38.90
C LEU A 88 -44.33 133.86 -40.03
N GLU A 89 -44.66 134.23 -41.28
CA GLU A 89 -44.39 133.44 -42.48
C GLU A 89 -42.89 133.34 -42.76
N GLU A 90 -42.14 134.44 -42.61
CA GLU A 90 -40.69 134.44 -42.73
C GLU A 90 -40.06 133.51 -41.67
N LYS A 91 -40.46 133.63 -40.40
CA LYS A 91 -40.02 132.73 -39.33
C LYS A 91 -40.38 131.27 -39.57
N LEU A 92 -41.55 131.01 -40.16
CA LEU A 92 -41.95 129.66 -40.52
C LEU A 92 -41.07 129.10 -41.63
N ASN A 93 -40.76 129.90 -42.65
CA ASN A 93 -39.88 129.51 -43.74
C ASN A 93 -38.45 129.23 -43.26
N ASP A 94 -37.91 130.06 -42.37
CA ASP A 94 -36.61 129.83 -41.73
C ASP A 94 -36.60 128.51 -40.94
N ALA A 95 -37.63 128.27 -40.12
CA ALA A 95 -37.76 127.03 -39.36
C ALA A 95 -37.89 125.80 -40.27
N VAL A 96 -38.58 125.91 -41.41
CA VAL A 96 -38.68 124.85 -42.41
C VAL A 96 -37.33 124.58 -43.06
N HIS A 97 -36.57 125.63 -43.40
CA HIS A 97 -35.24 125.48 -43.96
C HIS A 97 -34.27 124.83 -42.96
N GLU A 98 -34.25 125.26 -41.70
CA GLU A 98 -33.44 124.65 -40.64
C GLU A 98 -33.78 123.17 -40.46
N LYS A 99 -35.08 122.81 -40.46
CA LYS A 99 -35.53 121.42 -40.39
C LYS A 99 -35.02 120.59 -41.57
N GLN A 100 -35.09 121.12 -42.79
CA GLN A 100 -34.58 120.43 -43.99
C GLN A 100 -33.07 120.22 -43.91
N LEU A 101 -32.32 121.24 -43.47
CA LEU A 101 -30.87 121.15 -43.30
C LEU A 101 -30.49 120.09 -42.24
N LEU A 102 -31.21 120.06 -41.11
CA LEU A 102 -31.01 119.06 -40.07
C LEU A 102 -31.36 117.65 -40.57
N SER A 103 -32.43 117.49 -41.35
CA SER A 103 -32.80 116.21 -41.96
C SER A 103 -31.69 115.70 -42.87
N LEU A 104 -31.18 116.55 -43.79
CA LEU A 104 -30.08 116.17 -44.68
C LEU A 104 -28.80 115.82 -43.92
N ARG A 105 -28.51 116.53 -42.82
CA ARG A 105 -27.35 116.22 -41.97
C ARG A 105 -27.49 114.87 -41.27
N LEU A 106 -28.68 114.55 -40.77
CA LEU A 106 -28.99 113.27 -40.14
C LEU A 106 -28.94 112.12 -41.15
N ASP A 107 -29.51 112.32 -42.34
CA ASP A 107 -29.50 111.34 -43.43
C ASP A 107 -28.07 111.04 -43.91
N ASN A 108 -27.23 112.07 -44.04
CA ASN A 108 -25.81 111.89 -44.34
C ASN A 108 -25.05 111.15 -43.22
N GLN A 109 -25.34 111.44 -41.95
CA GLN A 109 -24.74 110.71 -40.83
C GLN A 109 -25.17 109.24 -40.80
N LEU A 110 -26.44 108.95 -41.06
CA LEU A 110 -26.96 107.59 -41.16
C LEU A 110 -26.32 106.83 -42.33
N ALA A 111 -26.16 107.48 -43.49
CA ALA A 111 -25.50 106.88 -44.65
C ALA A 111 -24.04 106.52 -44.36
N LEU A 112 -23.29 107.43 -43.73
CA LEU A 112 -21.90 107.17 -43.32
C LEU A 112 -21.80 106.01 -42.33
N GLN A 113 -22.66 105.98 -41.30
CA GLN A 113 -22.68 104.88 -40.33
C GLN A 113 -23.03 103.53 -40.98
N GLN A 114 -23.95 103.52 -41.96
CA GLN A 114 -24.27 102.31 -42.71
C GLN A 114 -23.10 101.84 -43.58
N GLU A 115 -22.37 102.76 -44.20
CA GLU A 115 -21.19 102.44 -45.00
C GLU A 115 -20.04 101.89 -44.14
N ASP A 116 -19.78 102.51 -42.99
CA ASP A 116 -18.75 102.04 -42.04
C ASP A 116 -19.11 100.69 -41.44
N ALA A 117 -20.39 100.46 -41.09
CA ALA A 117 -20.86 99.16 -40.64
C ALA A 117 -20.69 98.07 -41.72
N ARG A 118 -20.93 98.39 -42.99
CA ARG A 118 -20.69 97.47 -44.11
C ARG A 118 -19.20 97.16 -44.26
N LYS A 119 -18.32 98.17 -44.23
CA LYS A 119 -16.86 97.99 -44.29
C LYS A 119 -16.36 97.10 -43.14
N HIS A 120 -16.82 97.36 -41.91
CA HIS A 120 -16.47 96.51 -40.77
C HIS A 120 -16.99 95.07 -40.92
N GLN A 121 -18.21 94.89 -41.44
CA GLN A 121 -18.76 93.56 -41.69
C GLN A 121 -17.97 92.81 -42.77
N GLU A 122 -17.53 93.49 -43.83
CA GLU A 122 -16.69 92.92 -44.88
C GLU A 122 -15.30 92.54 -44.37
N LEU A 123 -14.66 93.39 -43.57
CA LEU A 123 -13.38 93.07 -42.92
C LEU A 123 -13.52 91.87 -41.98
N MET A 124 -14.55 91.83 -41.13
CA MET A 124 -14.82 90.68 -40.26
C MET A 124 -15.06 89.40 -41.07
N LYS A 125 -15.75 89.48 -42.21
CA LYS A 125 -15.94 88.32 -43.10
C LYS A 125 -14.61 87.85 -43.68
N GLN A 126 -13.77 88.75 -44.17
CA GLN A 126 -12.45 88.42 -44.70
C GLN A 126 -11.55 87.78 -43.63
N GLU A 127 -11.51 88.35 -42.41
CA GLU A 127 -10.76 87.77 -41.29
C GLU A 127 -11.29 86.38 -40.92
N MET A 128 -12.61 86.22 -40.82
CA MET A 128 -13.23 84.92 -40.57
C MET A 128 -12.89 83.89 -41.66
N GLU A 129 -12.90 84.29 -42.92
CA GLU A 129 -12.51 83.42 -44.04
C GLU A 129 -11.04 82.99 -43.95
N THR A 130 -10.12 83.90 -43.57
CA THR A 130 -8.70 83.55 -43.38
C THR A 130 -8.50 82.58 -42.22
N ILE A 131 -9.22 82.77 -41.10
CA ILE A 131 -9.18 81.87 -39.95
C ILE A 131 -9.72 80.48 -40.34
N LEU A 132 -10.85 80.43 -41.02
CA LEU A 132 -11.45 79.17 -41.50
C LEU A 132 -10.53 78.43 -42.47
N LEU A 133 -9.87 79.14 -43.39
CA LEU A 133 -8.87 78.55 -44.29
C LEU A 133 -7.70 77.95 -43.50
N ARG A 134 -7.18 78.69 -42.51
CA ARG A 134 -6.09 78.21 -41.65
C ARG A 134 -6.51 77.01 -40.83
N GLN A 135 -7.72 77.01 -40.28
CA GLN A 135 -8.27 75.88 -39.52
C GLN A 135 -8.35 74.62 -40.40
N ARG A 136 -8.88 74.73 -41.63
CA ARG A 136 -8.93 73.59 -42.57
C ARG A 136 -7.55 73.03 -42.90
N GLN A 137 -6.54 73.89 -43.07
CA GLN A 137 -5.16 73.45 -43.30
C GLN A 137 -4.60 72.69 -42.08
N LEU A 138 -4.85 73.20 -40.87
CA LEU A 138 -4.41 72.55 -39.63
C LEU A 138 -5.12 71.20 -39.42
N GLU A 139 -6.41 71.10 -39.69
CA GLU A 139 -7.17 69.85 -39.61
C GLU A 139 -6.65 68.81 -40.61
N LYS A 140 -6.37 69.22 -41.86
CA LYS A 140 -5.76 68.35 -42.86
C LYS A 140 -4.37 67.86 -42.44
N ASN A 141 -3.54 68.75 -41.92
CA ASN A 141 -2.21 68.37 -41.41
C ASN A 141 -2.33 67.43 -40.19
N ASN A 142 -3.26 67.67 -39.28
CA ASN A 142 -3.50 66.80 -38.12
C ASN A 142 -3.92 65.40 -38.57
N HIS A 143 -4.81 65.30 -39.56
CA HIS A 143 -5.22 64.02 -40.13
C HIS A 143 -4.05 63.25 -40.72
N GLN A 144 -3.21 63.90 -41.54
CA GLN A 144 -2.01 63.30 -42.10
C GLN A 144 -1.01 62.84 -41.04
N LEU A 145 -0.83 63.62 -39.97
CA LEU A 145 0.03 63.23 -38.85
C LEU A 145 -0.52 62.00 -38.11
N ARG A 146 -1.84 61.89 -37.95
CA ARG A 146 -2.49 60.71 -37.35
C ARG A 146 -2.32 59.46 -38.22
N GLU A 147 -2.47 59.59 -39.53
CA GLU A 147 -2.24 58.50 -40.48
C GLU A 147 -0.79 58.03 -40.42
N ARG A 148 0.18 58.96 -40.54
CA ARG A 148 1.62 58.65 -40.43
C ARG A 148 1.97 57.97 -39.10
N SER A 149 1.40 58.45 -37.99
CA SER A 149 1.57 57.80 -36.67
C SER A 149 0.96 56.39 -36.62
N GLY A 150 -0.16 56.17 -37.31
CA GLY A 150 -0.77 54.85 -37.50
C GLY A 150 0.11 53.91 -38.31
N ASP A 151 0.70 54.39 -39.40
CA ASP A 151 1.58 53.62 -40.27
C ASP A 151 2.85 53.19 -39.52
N ILE A 152 3.47 54.12 -38.77
CA ILE A 152 4.61 53.80 -37.90
C ILE A 152 4.24 52.69 -36.92
N ARG A 153 3.10 52.77 -36.22
CA ARG A 153 2.67 51.71 -35.29
C ARG A 153 2.45 50.35 -35.96
N ARG A 154 1.99 50.30 -37.20
CA ARG A 154 1.84 49.04 -37.94
C ARG A 154 3.19 48.47 -38.37
N SER A 155 4.11 49.33 -38.81
CA SER A 155 5.47 48.93 -39.19
C SER A 155 6.31 48.38 -38.03
N LEU A 156 5.98 48.73 -36.78
CA LEU A 156 6.67 48.24 -35.58
C LEU A 156 6.19 46.87 -35.06
N ARG A 157 5.30 46.15 -35.78
CA ARG A 157 4.81 44.85 -35.34
C ARG A 157 5.81 43.71 -35.59
N ASP A 158 6.52 43.77 -36.70
CA ASP A 158 7.41 42.71 -37.17
C ASP A 158 8.85 43.25 -37.22
N LEU A 159 9.51 43.23 -36.06
CA LEU A 159 10.85 43.81 -35.86
C LEU A 159 11.97 42.74 -35.83
N GLU A 160 11.68 41.52 -36.26
CA GLU A 160 12.66 40.44 -36.24
C GLU A 160 13.74 40.66 -37.29
N LEU A 161 14.98 40.80 -36.83
CA LEU A 161 16.16 40.92 -37.68
C LEU A 161 16.94 39.61 -37.67
N SER A 162 17.50 39.24 -38.83
CA SER A 162 18.60 38.28 -38.88
C SER A 162 19.90 38.96 -38.44
N GLU A 163 20.85 38.16 -37.97
CA GLU A 163 22.16 38.64 -37.49
C GLU A 163 22.95 39.38 -38.59
N GLU A 164 22.86 38.90 -39.84
CA GLU A 164 23.45 39.55 -41.02
C GLU A 164 22.81 40.91 -41.33
N TYR A 165 21.50 41.04 -41.12
CA TYR A 165 20.78 42.27 -41.40
C TYR A 165 20.94 43.30 -40.27
N TYR A 166 21.02 42.84 -39.02
CA TYR A 166 21.42 43.65 -37.87
C TYR A 166 22.81 44.26 -38.06
N ALA A 167 23.81 43.47 -38.47
CA ALA A 167 25.17 43.97 -38.70
C ALA A 167 25.23 45.06 -39.77
N LYS A 168 24.43 44.94 -40.84
CA LYS A 168 24.30 45.95 -41.88
C LYS A 168 23.67 47.23 -41.35
N LEU A 169 22.52 47.14 -40.67
CA LEU A 169 21.81 48.30 -40.14
C LEU A 169 22.60 49.03 -39.04
N LYS A 170 23.33 48.31 -38.20
CA LYS A 170 24.18 48.89 -37.14
C LYS A 170 25.39 49.65 -37.67
N SER A 171 25.80 49.40 -38.92
CA SER A 171 26.90 50.12 -39.56
C SER A 171 26.50 51.51 -40.09
N LEU A 172 25.18 51.76 -40.20
CA LEU A 172 24.64 53.04 -40.65
C LEU A 172 24.47 54.00 -39.46
N PRO A 173 24.64 55.33 -39.67
CA PRO A 173 24.38 56.34 -38.64
C PRO A 173 22.87 56.47 -38.34
N GLU A 174 22.54 56.89 -37.11
CA GLU A 174 21.15 57.00 -36.63
C GLU A 174 20.28 57.94 -37.49
N ASP A 175 20.87 58.95 -38.12
CA ASP A 175 20.17 59.92 -38.97
C ASP A 175 19.71 59.33 -40.32
N GLU A 176 20.30 58.22 -40.76
CA GLU A 176 19.97 57.53 -42.02
C GLU A 176 18.99 56.36 -41.82
N LEU A 177 18.71 56.00 -40.57
CA LEU A 177 17.84 54.89 -40.21
C LEU A 177 16.38 55.32 -40.18
N SER A 178 15.51 54.51 -40.78
CA SER A 178 14.07 54.67 -40.57
C SER A 178 13.71 54.29 -39.13
N ILE A 179 12.61 54.87 -38.62
CA ILE A 179 12.11 54.57 -37.26
C ILE A 179 11.97 53.05 -37.02
N PRO A 180 11.42 52.24 -37.95
CA PRO A 180 11.34 50.80 -37.76
C PRO A 180 12.70 50.12 -37.69
N GLU A 181 13.66 50.53 -38.52
CA GLU A 181 15.01 49.96 -38.52
C GLU A 181 15.74 50.27 -37.21
N TYR A 182 15.68 51.52 -36.74
CA TYR A 182 16.26 51.92 -35.46
C TYR A 182 15.67 51.09 -34.29
N VAL A 183 14.34 50.98 -34.25
CA VAL A 183 13.67 50.19 -33.21
C VAL A 183 14.00 48.70 -33.33
N SER A 184 14.14 48.18 -34.55
CA SER A 184 14.52 46.78 -34.79
C SER A 184 15.92 46.47 -34.27
N ILE A 185 16.89 47.38 -34.46
CA ILE A 185 18.25 47.24 -33.89
C ILE A 185 18.18 47.15 -32.36
N ARG A 186 17.45 48.07 -31.71
CA ARG A 186 17.31 48.09 -30.25
C ARG A 186 16.58 46.85 -29.72
N PHE A 187 15.54 46.41 -30.44
CA PHE A 187 14.81 45.19 -30.11
C PHE A 187 15.71 43.95 -30.24
N TYR A 188 16.49 43.85 -31.31
CA TYR A 188 17.46 42.77 -31.51
C TYR A 188 18.50 42.74 -30.38
N GLU A 189 19.10 43.88 -30.03
CA GLU A 189 20.10 43.98 -28.95
C GLU A 189 19.56 43.51 -27.58
N ALA A 190 18.28 43.75 -27.30
CA ALA A 190 17.66 43.32 -26.05
C ALA A 190 17.20 41.85 -26.09
N VAL A 191 16.62 41.40 -27.20
CA VAL A 191 15.94 40.09 -27.28
C VAL A 191 16.86 38.98 -27.73
N HIS A 192 17.82 39.24 -28.61
CA HIS A 192 18.76 38.23 -29.11
C HIS A 192 19.59 37.56 -28.00
N PRO A 193 20.21 38.26 -27.03
CA PRO A 193 20.94 37.59 -25.95
C PRO A 193 20.02 36.72 -25.08
N LEU A 194 18.79 37.16 -24.83
CA LEU A 194 17.81 36.35 -24.09
C LEU A 194 17.37 35.10 -24.87
N LYS A 195 17.18 35.21 -26.20
CA LYS A 195 16.91 34.05 -27.06
C LYS A 195 18.06 33.04 -27.02
N ASN A 196 19.31 33.53 -27.04
CA ASN A 196 20.50 32.68 -26.92
C ASN A 196 20.59 32.01 -25.55
N GLU A 197 20.36 32.75 -24.45
CA GLU A 197 20.32 32.19 -23.10
C GLU A 197 19.23 31.12 -22.94
N ILE A 198 18.03 31.35 -23.51
CA ILE A 198 16.96 30.34 -23.54
C ILE A 198 17.41 29.09 -24.30
N GLY A 199 18.06 29.25 -25.45
CA GLY A 199 18.60 28.12 -26.22
C GLY A 199 19.66 27.34 -25.45
N GLU A 200 20.59 28.03 -24.78
CA GLU A 200 21.61 27.40 -23.93
C GLU A 200 20.98 26.67 -22.73
N LEU A 201 20.00 27.27 -22.07
CA LEU A 201 19.28 26.65 -20.95
C LEU A 201 18.48 25.43 -21.40
N GLN A 202 17.87 25.47 -22.60
CA GLN A 202 17.20 24.32 -23.20
C GLN A 202 18.19 23.19 -23.49
N ALA A 203 19.33 23.49 -24.10
CA ALA A 203 20.37 22.49 -24.36
C ALA A 203 20.92 21.88 -23.05
N LYS A 204 21.18 22.70 -22.02
CA LYS A 204 21.59 22.23 -20.69
C LYS A 204 20.53 21.34 -20.04
N LYS A 205 19.25 21.69 -20.18
CA LYS A 205 18.13 20.88 -19.67
C LYS A 205 18.07 19.52 -20.36
N GLU A 206 18.23 19.48 -21.68
CA GLU A 206 18.23 18.23 -22.45
C GLU A 206 19.41 17.34 -22.05
N ALA A 207 20.64 17.89 -22.00
CA ALA A 207 21.82 17.16 -21.54
C ALA A 207 21.66 16.59 -20.13
N ALA A 208 21.16 17.39 -19.17
CA ALA A 208 20.91 16.92 -17.81
C ALA A 208 19.82 15.84 -17.74
N TRP A 209 18.83 15.90 -18.64
CA TRP A 209 17.78 14.88 -18.73
C TRP A 209 18.30 13.56 -19.30
N GLU A 210 19.18 13.62 -20.31
CA GLU A 210 19.89 12.46 -20.86
C GLU A 210 20.78 11.82 -19.79
N GLU A 211 21.63 12.58 -19.11
CA GLU A 211 22.46 12.09 -17.99
C GLU A 211 21.61 11.43 -16.90
N LEU A 212 20.49 12.06 -16.51
CA LEU A 212 19.57 11.49 -15.52
C LEU A 212 19.00 10.14 -15.98
N ASN A 213 18.67 10.00 -17.26
CA ASN A 213 18.16 8.75 -17.80
C ASN A 213 19.24 7.67 -17.90
N GLU A 214 20.47 8.05 -18.24
CA GLU A 214 21.62 7.14 -18.20
C GLU A 214 21.85 6.63 -16.77
N TYR A 215 21.88 7.51 -15.77
CA TYR A 215 22.02 7.12 -14.36
C TYR A 215 20.88 6.21 -13.90
N LYS A 216 19.63 6.48 -14.32
CA LYS A 216 18.49 5.59 -14.04
C LYS A 216 18.68 4.20 -14.66
N SER A 217 19.17 4.13 -15.90
CA SER A 217 19.43 2.86 -16.58
C SER A 217 20.58 2.09 -15.91
N GLN A 218 21.66 2.78 -15.56
CA GLN A 218 22.78 2.19 -14.82
C GLN A 218 22.35 1.67 -13.45
N LEU A 219 21.55 2.45 -12.71
CA LEU A 219 21.01 2.02 -11.42
C LEU A 219 20.12 0.78 -11.55
N LYS A 220 19.28 0.73 -12.58
CA LYS A 220 18.44 -0.45 -12.86
C LYS A 220 19.29 -1.69 -13.13
N HIS A 221 20.30 -1.59 -13.99
CA HIS A 221 21.21 -2.71 -14.26
C HIS A 221 22.00 -3.13 -13.02
N LEU A 222 22.43 -2.18 -12.19
CA LEU A 222 23.12 -2.49 -10.95
C LEU A 222 22.22 -3.25 -9.97
N LEU A 223 20.96 -2.82 -9.82
CA LEU A 223 19.96 -3.51 -9.00
C LEU A 223 19.70 -4.94 -9.51
N GLU A 224 19.49 -5.11 -10.82
CA GLU A 224 19.31 -6.43 -11.44
C GLU A 224 20.52 -7.34 -11.19
N SER A 225 21.74 -6.82 -11.37
CA SER A 225 22.97 -7.58 -11.10
C SER A 225 23.11 -7.98 -9.63
N TYR A 226 22.75 -7.08 -8.71
CA TYR A 226 22.78 -7.33 -7.27
C TYR A 226 21.77 -8.41 -6.87
N GLU A 227 20.55 -8.37 -7.42
CA GLU A 227 19.53 -9.39 -7.16
C GLU A 227 19.95 -10.77 -7.69
N MET A 228 20.57 -10.81 -8.88
CA MET A 228 21.12 -12.05 -9.44
C MET A 228 22.25 -12.62 -8.58
N GLU A 229 23.20 -11.79 -8.14
CA GLU A 229 24.27 -12.23 -7.22
C GLU A 229 23.71 -12.70 -5.87
N ARG A 230 22.73 -11.98 -5.32
CA ARG A 230 22.05 -12.39 -4.09
C ARG A 230 21.41 -13.77 -4.24
N LYS A 231 20.76 -14.04 -5.37
CA LYS A 231 20.17 -15.35 -5.67
C LYS A 231 21.25 -16.43 -5.81
N ASN A 232 22.29 -16.19 -6.60
CA ASN A 232 23.40 -17.13 -6.80
C ASN A 232 24.11 -17.48 -5.48
N ARG A 233 24.32 -16.49 -4.61
CA ARG A 233 24.87 -16.69 -3.28
C ARG A 233 23.97 -17.60 -2.43
N SER A 234 22.67 -17.36 -2.42
CA SER A 234 21.72 -18.21 -1.68
C SER A 234 21.70 -19.65 -2.18
N GLU A 235 21.75 -19.87 -3.50
CA GLU A 235 21.82 -21.22 -4.09
C GLU A 235 23.14 -21.92 -3.73
N THR A 236 24.24 -21.17 -3.73
CA THR A 236 25.56 -21.68 -3.32
C THR A 236 25.59 -22.04 -1.83
N GLU A 237 25.01 -21.21 -0.96
CA GLU A 237 24.88 -21.49 0.47
C GLU A 237 24.08 -22.78 0.73
N VAL A 238 22.94 -22.96 0.06
CA VAL A 238 22.14 -24.19 0.14
C VAL A 238 22.93 -25.40 -0.34
N ARG A 239 23.67 -25.27 -1.45
CA ARG A 239 24.54 -26.35 -1.96
C ARG A 239 25.64 -26.70 -0.95
N CYS A 240 26.28 -25.71 -0.33
CA CYS A 240 27.29 -25.92 0.70
C CYS A 240 26.73 -26.64 1.93
N GLN A 241 25.53 -26.27 2.38
CA GLN A 241 24.84 -26.96 3.47
C GLN A 241 24.57 -28.43 3.13
N ARG A 242 24.07 -28.71 1.92
CA ARG A 242 23.82 -30.08 1.47
C ARG A 242 25.12 -30.90 1.43
N LEU A 243 26.17 -30.36 0.83
CA LEU A 243 27.49 -31.02 0.79
C LEU A 243 28.07 -31.26 2.18
N THR A 244 27.79 -30.38 3.14
CA THR A 244 28.24 -30.55 4.54
C THR A 244 27.56 -31.76 5.18
N ILE A 245 26.25 -31.96 4.92
CA ILE A 245 25.51 -33.12 5.41
C ILE A 245 26.01 -34.40 4.73
N GLU A 246 26.14 -34.41 3.40
CA GLU A 246 26.68 -35.56 2.65
C GLU A 246 28.10 -35.95 3.13
N LEU A 247 28.94 -34.96 3.46
CA LEU A 247 30.27 -35.17 4.01
C LEU A 247 30.23 -35.76 5.43
N ALA A 248 29.26 -35.37 6.27
CA ALA A 248 29.07 -35.96 7.59
C ALA A 248 28.61 -37.42 7.49
N ASP A 249 27.65 -37.72 6.62
CA ASP A 249 27.14 -39.08 6.40
C ASP A 249 28.24 -40.02 5.89
N THR A 250 29.03 -39.56 4.92
CA THR A 250 30.16 -40.34 4.38
C THR A 250 31.24 -40.58 5.44
N LYS A 251 31.57 -39.59 6.27
CA LYS A 251 32.46 -39.79 7.42
C LYS A 251 31.94 -40.83 8.40
N GLN A 252 30.63 -40.81 8.69
CA GLN A 252 30.01 -41.80 9.58
C GLN A 252 30.09 -43.22 8.97
N MET A 253 29.82 -43.36 7.66
CA MET A 253 29.93 -44.65 6.98
C MET A 253 31.37 -45.19 6.99
N ILE A 254 32.37 -44.31 6.79
CA ILE A 254 33.79 -44.69 6.89
C ILE A 254 34.09 -45.17 8.32
N GLN A 255 33.74 -44.40 9.35
CA GLN A 255 33.96 -44.78 10.75
C GLN A 255 33.30 -46.13 11.12
N GLN A 256 32.10 -46.40 10.62
CA GLN A 256 31.44 -47.70 10.82
C GLN A 256 32.18 -48.83 10.08
N GLY A 257 32.69 -48.56 8.88
CA GLY A 257 33.54 -49.49 8.13
C GLY A 257 34.83 -49.81 8.88
N ASP A 258 35.54 -48.78 9.34
CA ASP A 258 36.78 -48.91 10.10
C ASP A 258 36.55 -49.73 11.38
N TYR A 259 35.50 -49.41 12.14
CA TYR A 259 35.13 -50.18 13.34
C TYR A 259 34.88 -51.67 13.04
N ARG A 260 34.21 -51.99 11.93
CA ARG A 260 33.99 -53.40 11.52
C ARG A 260 35.30 -54.07 11.15
N GLN A 261 36.19 -53.36 10.46
CA GLN A 261 37.49 -53.88 10.03
C GLN A 261 38.40 -54.14 11.22
N GLU A 262 38.53 -53.19 12.15
CA GLU A 262 39.34 -53.33 13.36
C GLU A 262 38.88 -54.48 14.25
N ASN A 263 37.56 -54.69 14.37
CA ASN A 263 37.02 -55.76 15.21
C ASN A 263 36.94 -57.12 14.50
N TYR A 264 37.16 -57.17 13.19
CA TYR A 264 37.01 -58.40 12.41
C TYR A 264 37.92 -59.51 12.93
N ASP A 265 39.21 -59.22 13.14
CA ASP A 265 40.17 -60.23 13.57
C ASP A 265 39.86 -60.77 14.97
N LYS A 266 39.38 -59.90 15.87
CA LYS A 266 38.93 -60.31 17.21
C LYS A 266 37.71 -61.25 17.12
N ILE A 267 36.65 -60.83 16.43
CA ILE A 267 35.43 -61.65 16.26
C ILE A 267 35.76 -62.97 15.56
N LYS A 268 36.62 -62.93 14.54
CA LYS A 268 37.13 -64.12 13.85
C LYS A 268 37.86 -65.04 14.82
N SER A 269 38.75 -64.52 15.64
CA SER A 269 39.49 -65.32 16.62
C SER A 269 38.56 -65.96 17.66
N GLU A 270 37.57 -65.21 18.18
CA GLU A 270 36.56 -65.73 19.11
C GLU A 270 35.73 -66.84 18.46
N ARG A 271 35.27 -66.63 17.22
CA ARG A 271 34.55 -67.62 16.43
C ARG A 271 35.38 -68.88 16.18
N ASP A 272 36.65 -68.73 15.79
CA ASP A 272 37.58 -69.86 15.58
C ASP A 272 37.83 -70.62 16.89
N THR A 273 37.94 -69.92 18.04
CA THR A 273 38.09 -70.56 19.35
C THR A 273 36.84 -71.36 19.76
N PHE A 274 35.65 -70.80 19.57
CA PHE A 274 34.40 -71.51 19.87
C PHE A 274 34.19 -72.71 18.95
N GLU A 275 34.55 -72.61 17.67
CA GLU A 275 34.50 -73.75 16.75
C GLU A 275 35.45 -74.88 17.19
N HIS A 276 36.64 -74.53 17.70
CA HIS A 276 37.58 -75.49 18.24
C HIS A 276 37.04 -76.16 19.51
N GLU A 277 36.58 -75.38 20.49
CA GLU A 277 35.99 -75.89 21.74
C GLU A 277 34.76 -76.78 21.47
N PHE A 278 33.90 -76.37 20.54
CA PHE A 278 32.75 -77.17 20.12
C PHE A 278 33.17 -78.52 19.52
N SER A 279 34.20 -78.50 18.67
CA SER A 279 34.74 -79.71 18.05
C SER A 279 35.34 -80.66 19.09
N GLU A 280 36.08 -80.13 20.07
CA GLU A 280 36.62 -80.93 21.18
C GLU A 280 35.50 -81.54 22.04
N LEU A 281 34.48 -80.74 22.38
CA LEU A 281 33.38 -81.18 23.21
C LEU A 281 32.57 -82.28 22.51
N ARG A 282 32.36 -82.14 21.20
CA ARG A 282 31.75 -83.17 20.36
C ARG A 282 32.55 -84.46 20.36
N ARG A 283 33.88 -84.40 20.21
CA ARG A 283 34.75 -85.59 20.31
C ARG A 283 34.67 -86.24 21.70
N LYS A 284 34.68 -85.45 22.78
CA LYS A 284 34.53 -85.96 24.16
C LYS A 284 33.17 -86.64 24.34
N TYR A 285 32.10 -86.06 23.81
CA TYR A 285 30.77 -86.64 23.82
C TYR A 285 30.72 -87.97 23.06
N GLU A 286 31.29 -88.05 21.86
CA GLU A 286 31.36 -89.29 21.07
C GLU A 286 32.09 -90.41 21.82
N ILE A 287 33.24 -90.10 22.46
CA ILE A 287 33.97 -91.08 23.30
C ILE A 287 33.09 -91.54 24.48
N LEU A 288 32.43 -90.60 25.16
CA LEU A 288 31.57 -90.92 26.29
C LEU A 288 30.38 -91.79 25.86
N GLU A 289 29.76 -91.49 24.72
CA GLU A 289 28.66 -92.26 24.15
C GLU A 289 29.08 -93.72 23.85
N VAL A 290 30.27 -93.90 23.25
CA VAL A 290 30.84 -95.24 23.02
C VAL A 290 31.09 -95.97 24.35
N SER A 291 31.69 -95.30 25.33
CA SER A 291 31.94 -95.89 26.65
C SER A 291 30.64 -96.28 27.37
N HIS A 292 29.60 -95.44 27.28
CA HIS A 292 28.30 -95.70 27.86
C HIS A 292 27.62 -96.90 27.20
N LYS A 293 27.72 -97.03 25.87
CA LYS A 293 27.23 -98.20 25.13
C LYS A 293 27.96 -99.49 25.58
N ALA A 294 29.28 -99.45 25.74
CA ALA A 294 30.06 -100.58 26.23
C ALA A 294 29.64 -101.00 27.65
N ILE A 295 29.62 -100.07 28.62
CA ILE A 295 29.20 -100.33 30.00
C ILE A 295 27.75 -100.84 30.06
N THR A 296 26.86 -100.30 29.23
CA THR A 296 25.47 -100.77 29.16
C THR A 296 25.40 -102.22 28.67
N SER A 297 26.23 -102.61 27.69
CA SER A 297 26.33 -104.00 27.23
C SER A 297 26.85 -104.92 28.33
N GLU A 298 27.96 -104.56 28.99
CA GLU A 298 28.53 -105.32 30.10
C GLU A 298 27.52 -105.51 31.24
N ARG A 299 26.82 -104.43 31.62
CA ARG A 299 25.75 -104.50 32.63
C ARG A 299 24.65 -105.47 32.21
N ASN A 300 24.24 -105.45 30.94
CA ASN A 300 23.21 -106.35 30.44
C ASN A 300 23.70 -107.81 30.44
N ASP A 301 24.97 -108.06 30.13
CA ASP A 301 25.54 -109.41 30.14
C ASP A 301 25.69 -109.95 31.57
N ILE A 302 26.19 -109.14 32.51
CA ILE A 302 26.20 -109.47 33.95
C ILE A 302 24.77 -109.73 34.45
N SER A 303 23.80 -108.94 34.01
CA SER A 303 22.40 -109.18 34.38
C SER A 303 21.88 -110.53 33.86
N LYS A 304 22.27 -110.96 32.65
CA LYS A 304 21.92 -112.29 32.13
C LYS A 304 22.60 -113.39 32.94
N GLU A 305 23.90 -113.25 33.23
CA GLU A 305 24.63 -114.20 34.08
C GLU A 305 24.01 -114.32 35.47
N ALA A 306 23.66 -113.19 36.10
CA ALA A 306 22.98 -113.17 37.39
C ALA A 306 21.64 -113.94 37.33
N THR A 307 20.84 -113.76 36.26
CA THR A 307 19.61 -114.55 36.09
C THR A 307 19.88 -116.04 35.87
N ALA A 308 20.95 -116.40 35.15
CA ALA A 308 21.34 -117.79 34.95
C ALA A 308 21.80 -118.45 36.26
N PHE A 309 22.63 -117.76 37.06
CA PHE A 309 23.02 -118.23 38.39
C PHE A 309 21.80 -118.36 39.32
N GLN A 310 20.87 -117.41 39.30
CA GLN A 310 19.64 -117.50 40.08
C GLN A 310 18.83 -118.75 39.72
N GLN A 311 18.72 -119.08 38.43
CA GLN A 311 18.08 -120.31 37.95
C GLN A 311 18.83 -121.57 38.43
N SER A 312 20.17 -121.57 38.31
CA SER A 312 21.01 -122.68 38.80
C SER A 312 20.88 -122.89 40.31
N VAL A 313 20.87 -121.83 41.11
CA VAL A 313 20.65 -121.89 42.57
C VAL A 313 19.26 -122.46 42.87
N THR A 314 18.24 -122.03 42.13
CA THR A 314 16.88 -122.54 42.29
C THR A 314 16.81 -124.05 41.99
N LEU A 315 17.54 -124.52 40.98
CA LEU A 315 17.61 -125.95 40.65
C LEU A 315 18.34 -126.74 41.75
N LEU A 316 19.51 -126.27 42.18
CA LEU A 316 20.27 -126.89 43.27
C LEU A 316 19.49 -126.94 44.59
N GLN A 317 18.67 -125.92 44.88
CA GLN A 317 17.80 -125.91 46.04
C GLN A 317 16.73 -127.02 45.95
N LYS A 318 16.16 -127.25 44.76
CA LYS A 318 15.23 -128.38 44.54
C LYS A 318 15.93 -129.73 44.72
N ASP A 319 17.15 -129.88 44.20
CA ASP A 319 17.94 -131.11 44.37
C ASP A 319 18.28 -131.35 45.84
N LYS A 320 18.70 -130.31 46.57
CA LYS A 320 18.91 -130.36 48.03
C LYS A 320 17.66 -130.79 48.76
N ASP A 321 16.50 -130.21 48.44
CA ASP A 321 15.22 -130.56 49.08
C ASP A 321 14.81 -132.00 48.78
N TYR A 322 15.04 -132.48 47.54
CA TYR A 322 14.81 -133.86 47.14
C TYR A 322 15.70 -134.83 47.93
N LEU A 323 17.02 -134.57 47.97
CA LEU A 323 17.98 -135.39 48.72
C LEU A 323 17.68 -135.38 50.22
N ASN A 324 17.28 -134.24 50.79
CA ASN A 324 16.88 -134.14 52.19
C ASN A 324 15.65 -135.01 52.50
N ARG A 325 14.62 -135.02 51.61
CA ARG A 325 13.47 -135.92 51.76
C ARG A 325 13.89 -137.38 51.72
N GLN A 326 14.73 -137.76 50.76
CA GLN A 326 15.25 -139.13 50.64
C GLN A 326 16.06 -139.53 51.88
N ASN A 327 16.91 -138.64 52.39
CA ASN A 327 17.69 -138.88 53.59
C ASN A 327 16.79 -139.04 54.83
N MET A 328 15.73 -138.23 54.95
CA MET A 328 14.74 -138.39 56.02
C MET A 328 14.00 -139.73 55.93
N GLU A 329 13.57 -140.14 54.74
CA GLU A 329 12.95 -141.46 54.51
C GLU A 329 13.89 -142.61 54.89
N LEU A 330 15.16 -142.53 54.49
CA LEU A 330 16.18 -143.52 54.86
C LEU A 330 16.44 -143.51 56.36
N SER A 331 16.53 -142.34 57.01
CA SER A 331 16.72 -142.21 58.46
C SER A 331 15.56 -142.86 59.22
N VAL A 332 14.31 -142.65 58.78
CA VAL A 332 13.13 -143.31 59.38
C VAL A 332 13.18 -144.83 59.18
N ARG A 333 13.58 -145.31 57.99
CA ARG A 333 13.75 -146.75 57.75
C ARG A 333 14.85 -147.36 58.62
N CYS A 334 16.00 -146.68 58.75
CA CYS A 334 17.09 -147.10 59.63
C CYS A 334 16.59 -147.20 61.07
N ALA A 335 15.92 -146.17 61.60
CA ALA A 335 15.34 -146.21 62.95
C ALA A 335 14.37 -147.38 63.13
N HIS A 336 13.55 -147.69 62.12
CA HIS A 336 12.61 -148.83 62.19
C HIS A 336 13.32 -150.20 62.21
N GLU A 337 14.38 -150.37 61.44
CA GLU A 337 15.19 -151.59 61.46
C GLU A 337 16.04 -151.69 62.74
N GLU A 338 16.52 -150.57 63.29
CA GLU A 338 17.15 -150.49 64.61
C GLU A 338 16.18 -150.96 65.72
N ASP A 339 14.96 -150.41 65.77
CA ASP A 339 13.91 -150.85 66.71
C ASP A 339 13.58 -152.35 66.57
N ARG A 340 13.65 -152.88 65.34
CA ARG A 340 13.41 -154.30 65.06
C ARG A 340 14.57 -155.16 65.54
N LEU A 341 15.80 -154.70 65.33
CA LEU A 341 17.02 -155.34 65.82
C LEU A 341 17.04 -155.37 67.35
N GLU A 342 16.70 -154.26 68.02
CA GLU A 342 16.61 -154.20 69.48
C GLU A 342 15.58 -155.21 70.01
N ARG A 343 14.39 -155.28 69.40
CA ARG A 343 13.38 -156.28 69.76
C ARG A 343 13.86 -157.72 69.59
N LEU A 344 14.55 -158.03 68.49
CA LEU A 344 15.15 -159.36 68.26
C LEU A 344 16.28 -159.65 69.26
N HIS A 345 17.09 -158.64 69.59
CA HIS A 345 18.17 -158.77 70.56
C HIS A 345 17.61 -159.07 71.96
N MET A 346 16.55 -158.38 72.38
CA MET A 346 15.83 -158.70 73.61
C MET A 346 15.30 -160.14 73.62
N GLN A 347 14.66 -160.58 72.53
CA GLN A 347 14.19 -161.98 72.43
C GLN A 347 15.34 -163.00 72.53
N LEU A 348 16.50 -162.68 71.96
CA LEU A 348 17.70 -163.51 72.05
C LEU A 348 18.26 -163.56 73.48
N GLU A 349 18.29 -162.42 74.18
CA GLU A 349 18.67 -162.35 75.60
C GLU A 349 17.70 -163.14 76.49
N ASP A 350 16.39 -163.02 76.29
CA ASP A 350 15.38 -163.77 77.04
C ASP A 350 15.51 -165.29 76.82
N THR A 351 15.72 -165.72 75.57
CA THR A 351 15.97 -167.15 75.26
C THR A 351 17.31 -167.64 75.81
N ARG A 352 18.33 -166.78 75.88
CA ARG A 352 19.61 -167.09 76.51
C ARG A 352 19.45 -167.25 78.02
N LYS A 353 18.76 -166.34 78.71
CA LYS A 353 18.44 -166.46 80.14
C LYS A 353 17.65 -167.73 80.43
N ALA A 354 16.61 -168.01 79.66
CA ALA A 354 15.83 -169.24 79.80
C ALA A 354 16.71 -170.51 79.66
N ARG A 355 17.70 -170.48 78.75
CA ARG A 355 18.69 -171.57 78.59
C ARG A 355 19.64 -171.67 79.78
N GLU A 356 20.13 -170.53 80.29
CA GLU A 356 21.02 -170.46 81.45
C GLU A 356 20.30 -170.96 82.71
N GLU A 357 19.06 -170.55 82.95
CA GLU A 357 18.22 -171.07 84.05
C GLU A 357 17.99 -172.59 83.94
N MET A 358 17.79 -173.12 82.74
CA MET A 358 17.69 -174.57 82.52
C MET A 358 19.03 -175.27 82.78
N TYR A 359 20.15 -174.67 82.38
CA TYR A 359 21.49 -175.19 82.68
C TYR A 359 21.79 -175.15 84.18
N GLU A 360 21.42 -174.10 84.90
CA GLU A 360 21.55 -174.04 86.36
C GLU A 360 20.71 -175.11 87.05
N LYS A 361 19.45 -175.31 86.63
CA LYS A 361 18.61 -176.42 87.13
C LYS A 361 19.26 -177.79 86.87
N TYR A 362 19.90 -177.96 85.72
CA TYR A 362 20.63 -179.19 85.41
C TYR A 362 21.89 -179.37 86.29
N VAL A 363 22.71 -178.33 86.44
CA VAL A 363 23.96 -178.38 87.24
C VAL A 363 23.64 -178.60 88.72
N THR A 364 22.67 -177.86 89.27
CA THR A 364 22.22 -178.05 90.67
C THR A 364 21.71 -179.47 90.89
N SER A 365 20.94 -180.04 89.94
CA SER A 365 20.53 -181.44 89.99
C SER A 365 21.73 -182.41 89.93
N ARG A 366 22.69 -182.19 89.01
CA ARG A 366 23.90 -183.02 88.87
C ARG A 366 24.76 -182.98 90.13
N ASP A 367 25.01 -181.80 90.69
CA ASP A 367 25.88 -181.61 91.84
C ASP A 367 25.26 -182.18 93.12
N HIS A 368 23.93 -182.12 93.25
CA HIS A 368 23.18 -182.81 94.31
C HIS A 368 23.41 -184.33 94.26
N TYR A 369 23.30 -184.94 93.07
CA TYR A 369 23.60 -186.38 92.91
C TYR A 369 25.07 -186.71 93.13
N LYS A 370 26.00 -185.83 92.72
CA LYS A 370 27.44 -186.03 92.93
C LYS A 370 27.80 -186.02 94.41
N THR A 371 27.30 -185.05 95.19
CA THR A 371 27.56 -184.99 96.63
C THR A 371 26.97 -186.21 97.36
N GLU A 372 25.80 -186.69 96.96
CA GLU A 372 25.24 -187.94 97.51
C GLU A 372 26.13 -189.17 97.24
N TYR A 373 26.76 -189.26 96.06
CA TYR A 373 27.68 -190.34 95.72
C TYR A 373 29.04 -190.22 96.41
N GLU A 374 29.63 -189.02 96.47
CA GLU A 374 30.92 -188.79 97.12
C GLU A 374 30.85 -189.03 98.63
N ASN A 375 29.74 -188.67 99.29
CA ASN A 375 29.54 -188.97 100.71
C ASN A 375 29.50 -190.48 100.98
N LYS A 376 28.82 -191.27 100.13
CA LYS A 376 28.80 -192.74 100.26
C LYS A 376 30.20 -193.35 100.08
N LEU A 377 30.98 -192.85 99.13
CA LEU A 377 32.34 -193.34 98.87
C LEU A 377 33.32 -192.96 100.01
N HIS A 378 33.14 -191.79 100.61
CA HIS A 378 33.96 -191.35 101.74
C HIS A 378 33.75 -192.25 102.97
N GLU A 379 32.49 -192.58 103.27
CA GLU A 379 32.14 -193.52 104.35
C GLU A 379 32.76 -194.92 104.14
N GLU A 380 32.81 -195.42 102.89
CA GLU A 380 33.41 -196.71 102.56
C GLU A 380 34.95 -196.73 102.67
N LEU A 381 35.63 -195.65 102.25
CA LEU A 381 37.09 -195.54 102.34
C LEU A 381 37.59 -195.38 103.78
N GLU A 382 36.81 -194.72 104.64
CA GLU A 382 37.17 -194.54 106.05
C GLU A 382 37.09 -195.85 106.84
N GLN A 383 36.15 -196.74 106.47
CA GLN A 383 36.08 -198.11 106.99
C GLN A 383 37.29 -198.97 106.57
N LEU A 384 37.77 -198.83 105.34
CA LEU A 384 38.96 -199.56 104.85
C LEU A 384 40.24 -199.07 105.53
N ARG A 385 40.38 -197.77 105.75
CA ARG A 385 41.54 -197.18 106.45
C ARG A 385 41.67 -197.72 107.87
N GLN A 386 40.57 -197.78 108.62
CA GLN A 386 40.58 -198.27 110.01
C GLN A 386 40.97 -199.75 110.11
N LYS A 387 40.57 -200.60 109.16
CA LYS A 387 40.99 -202.02 109.10
C LYS A 387 42.48 -202.18 108.81
N THR A 388 43.01 -201.40 107.87
CA THR A 388 44.42 -201.48 107.47
C THR A 388 45.37 -201.05 108.60
N SER A 389 44.97 -200.05 109.41
CA SER A 389 45.74 -199.64 110.59
C SER A 389 45.84 -200.71 111.68
N GLN A 390 44.81 -201.56 111.83
CA GLN A 390 44.83 -202.66 112.81
C GLN A 390 45.76 -203.82 112.38
N GLU A 391 45.91 -204.07 111.08
CA GLU A 391 46.80 -205.12 110.55
C GLU A 391 48.29 -204.74 110.65
N ILE A 392 48.63 -203.45 110.53
CA ILE A 392 50.01 -202.97 110.63
C ILE A 392 50.56 -203.07 112.07
N GLU A 393 49.72 -202.88 113.09
CA GLU A 393 50.12 -203.07 114.50
C GLU A 393 50.39 -204.54 114.84
N GLN A 394 49.68 -205.48 114.21
CA GLN A 394 49.89 -206.93 114.40
C GLN A 394 51.21 -207.43 113.77
N LEU A 395 51.67 -206.81 112.68
CA LEU A 395 52.94 -207.19 112.05
C LEU A 395 54.17 -206.69 112.82
N ARG A 396 54.05 -205.58 113.55
CA ARG A 396 55.15 -205.04 114.38
C ARG A 396 55.36 -205.79 115.69
N THR A 397 54.32 -206.40 116.25
CA THR A 397 54.46 -207.27 117.42
C THR A 397 55.06 -208.63 117.05
N ALA A 398 54.75 -209.17 115.86
CA ALA A 398 55.30 -210.44 115.38
C ALA A 398 56.81 -210.41 115.06
N THR A 399 57.38 -209.24 114.73
CA THR A 399 58.85 -209.12 114.50
C THR A 399 59.64 -209.03 115.81
N LYS A 400 58.97 -208.86 116.95
CA LYS A 400 59.57 -208.73 118.29
C LYS A 400 59.82 -210.09 118.99
N GLU A 401 59.51 -211.21 118.34
CA GLU A 401 59.65 -212.57 118.89
C GLU A 401 60.60 -213.49 118.08
N MET A 402 61.27 -212.99 117.04
CA MET A 402 62.14 -213.78 116.13
C MET A 402 63.66 -213.49 116.25
N TYR A 403 64.08 -212.79 117.30
CA TYR A 403 65.46 -212.52 117.71
C TYR A 403 65.38 -212.24 119.22
N GLU A 404 65.94 -213.04 120.13
CA GLU A 404 67.38 -213.16 120.39
C GLU A 404 68.15 -211.86 120.21
#